data_AF-A0A524DBP4-F1
#
_entry.id   AF-A0A524DBP4-F1
#
_cell.length_a   1.000
_cell.length_b   1.000
_cell.length_c   1.000
_cell.angle_alpha   90.00
_cell.angle_beta   90.00
_cell.angle_gamma   90.00
#
_symmetry.space_group_name_H-M   'P 1'
#
loop_
_entity.id
_entity.type
_entity.pdbx_description
1 polymer ?
#
loop_
_entity_poly.entity_id
_entity_poly.type
_entity_poly.pdbx_seq_one_letter_code
_entity_poly.pdbx_strand_id
1 'polypeptide(L)'
;SKFKKNKLAIVGTPCQIYTIRCMQNLGVTPSDHIEICLGLFCYENFIFDPTQRKKFEQDFNISFNNIRKLNIKEDVIVDVAQDENKINSIHIPFNHLNEYMRPACKACDDFTNVYADISFGGLGSPEKYTTVLARTEKGQRIMEQALDAGIIKSLKLDQSQKDKMIDLITQYANKKQIRKEQFISS
;
A
#
# COMPACT_ATOMS: atom_id res chain seq x y z
N SER A 1 -6.91 -24.17 23.35
CA SER A 1 -6.40 -23.14 22.43
C SER A 1 -7.52 -22.13 22.15
N LYS A 2 -7.34 -20.86 22.54
CA LYS A 2 -8.36 -19.79 22.51
C LYS A 2 -8.83 -19.37 21.10
N PHE A 3 -8.29 -19.93 20.03
CA PHE A 3 -8.53 -19.48 18.65
C PHE A 3 -9.57 -20.27 17.86
N LYS A 4 -10.09 -21.39 18.38
CA LYS A 4 -10.92 -22.36 17.63
C LYS A 4 -12.27 -21.84 17.05
N LYS A 5 -12.62 -20.56 17.24
CA LYS A 5 -13.87 -19.93 16.76
C LYS A 5 -13.74 -18.51 16.18
N ASN A 6 -12.55 -17.91 16.12
CA ASN A 6 -12.45 -16.51 15.70
C ASN A 6 -12.14 -16.41 14.20
N LYS A 7 -13.11 -15.91 13.43
CA LYS A 7 -12.94 -15.51 12.04
C LYS A 7 -12.15 -14.21 12.00
N LEU A 8 -10.96 -14.22 11.41
CA LEU A 8 -10.05 -13.08 11.40
C LEU A 8 -10.04 -12.39 10.03
N ALA A 9 -10.06 -11.07 10.06
CA ALA A 9 -9.68 -10.23 8.92
C ALA A 9 -8.24 -9.76 9.12
N ILE A 10 -7.43 -9.77 8.07
CA ILE A 10 -6.07 -9.24 8.11
C ILE A 10 -5.90 -8.11 7.11
N VAL A 11 -5.20 -7.05 7.53
CA VAL A 11 -4.76 -5.98 6.65
C VAL A 11 -3.24 -6.09 6.51
N GLY A 12 -2.74 -6.05 5.28
CA GLY A 12 -1.30 -6.21 5.06
C GLY A 12 -0.82 -5.70 3.72
N THR A 13 0.49 -5.47 3.62
CA THR A 13 1.18 -5.17 2.37
C THR A 13 1.38 -6.46 1.53
N PRO A 14 1.80 -6.37 0.26
CA PRO A 14 1.88 -7.51 -0.65
C PRO A 14 2.67 -8.69 -0.11
N CYS A 15 3.85 -8.44 0.48
CA CYS A 15 4.67 -9.51 1.05
C CYS A 15 4.03 -10.17 2.28
N GLN A 16 3.28 -9.43 3.08
CA GLN A 16 2.55 -9.97 4.24
C GLN A 16 1.39 -10.84 3.79
N ILE A 17 0.57 -10.37 2.84
CA ILE A 17 -0.56 -11.14 2.32
C ILE A 17 -0.09 -12.37 1.54
N TYR A 18 0.98 -12.26 0.75
CA TYR A 18 1.62 -13.41 0.11
C TYR A 18 2.02 -14.47 1.14
N THR A 19 2.67 -14.05 2.24
CA THR A 19 3.06 -14.96 3.33
C THR A 19 1.83 -15.67 3.92
N ILE A 20 0.72 -14.94 4.15
CA ILE A 20 -0.53 -15.55 4.63
C ILE A 20 -1.07 -16.59 3.64
N ARG A 21 -1.07 -16.30 2.34
CA ARG A 21 -1.53 -17.28 1.33
C ARG A 21 -0.62 -18.50 1.28
N CYS A 22 0.69 -18.33 1.42
CA CYS A 22 1.63 -19.45 1.55
C CYS A 22 1.32 -20.29 2.80
N MET A 23 1.09 -19.66 3.95
CA MET A 23 0.71 -20.35 5.19
C MET A 23 -0.60 -21.14 5.02
N GLN A 24 -1.61 -20.56 4.38
CA GLN A 24 -2.88 -21.23 4.09
C GLN A 24 -2.69 -22.44 3.18
N ASN A 25 -1.90 -22.28 2.11
CA ASN A 25 -1.59 -23.37 1.18
C ASN A 25 -0.78 -24.50 1.83
N LEU A 26 0.07 -24.18 2.80
CA LEU A 26 0.89 -25.15 3.54
C LEU A 26 0.18 -25.71 4.79
N GLY A 27 -1.04 -25.27 5.11
CA GLY A 27 -1.77 -25.71 6.30
C GLY A 27 -1.16 -25.24 7.63
N VAL A 28 -0.40 -24.13 7.63
CA VAL A 28 0.25 -23.60 8.84
C VAL A 28 -0.78 -22.89 9.72
N THR A 29 -1.05 -23.43 10.91
CA THR A 29 -1.91 -22.78 11.93
C THR A 29 -1.24 -21.52 12.49
N PRO A 30 -1.97 -20.42 12.75
CA PRO A 30 -3.43 -20.27 12.70
C PRO A 30 -3.97 -19.62 11.41
N SER A 31 -3.34 -19.85 10.24
CA SER A 31 -3.78 -19.20 8.99
C SER A 31 -5.16 -19.66 8.49
N ASP A 32 -5.60 -20.83 8.95
CA ASP A 32 -6.94 -21.40 8.76
C ASP A 32 -8.05 -20.55 9.38
N HIS A 33 -7.71 -19.67 10.34
CA HIS A 33 -8.66 -18.74 10.95
C HIS A 33 -8.82 -17.42 10.17
N ILE A 34 -8.00 -17.17 9.15
CA ILE A 34 -8.04 -15.93 8.36
C ILE A 34 -9.08 -16.08 7.25
N GLU A 35 -10.17 -15.34 7.38
CA GLU A 35 -11.32 -15.39 6.47
C GLU A 35 -11.21 -14.39 5.31
N ILE A 36 -10.56 -13.25 5.54
CA ILE A 36 -10.42 -12.20 4.54
C ILE A 36 -9.07 -11.49 4.66
N CYS A 37 -8.44 -11.30 3.50
CA CYS A 37 -7.20 -10.55 3.32
C CYS A 37 -7.49 -9.22 2.63
N LEU A 38 -7.26 -8.13 3.35
CA LEU A 38 -7.37 -6.75 2.87
C LEU A 38 -5.96 -6.23 2.55
N GLY A 39 -5.68 -6.04 1.26
CA GLY A 39 -4.35 -5.73 0.77
C GLY A 39 -4.11 -4.24 0.57
N LEU A 40 -3.05 -3.69 1.14
CA LEU A 40 -2.60 -2.35 0.77
C LEU A 40 -1.70 -2.42 -0.45
N PHE A 41 -1.85 -1.48 -1.39
CA PHE A 41 -0.85 -1.21 -2.41
C PHE A 41 0.45 -0.81 -1.70
N CYS A 42 1.58 -1.25 -2.24
CA CYS A 42 2.88 -0.95 -1.63
C CYS A 42 3.95 -0.89 -2.70
N TYR A 43 4.52 0.29 -2.89
CA TYR A 43 5.66 0.45 -3.79
C TYR A 43 6.97 0.07 -3.08
N GLU A 44 7.17 0.62 -1.88
CA GLU A 44 8.32 0.35 -1.02
C GLU A 44 7.98 0.62 0.44
N ASN A 45 8.84 0.14 1.34
CA ASN A 45 8.75 0.39 2.76
C ASN A 45 10.14 0.82 3.26
N PHE A 46 10.17 1.63 4.32
CA PHE A 46 11.38 2.31 4.78
C PHE A 46 11.80 1.79 6.15
N ILE A 47 13.12 1.80 6.41
CA ILE A 47 13.65 1.51 7.75
C ILE A 47 14.11 2.83 8.36
N PHE A 48 13.35 3.34 9.31
CA PHE A 48 13.70 4.58 10.01
C PHE A 48 14.24 4.28 11.41
N ASP A 49 15.46 3.73 11.48
CA ASP A 49 16.24 3.74 12.72
C ASP A 49 16.65 5.18 13.09
N PRO A 50 17.14 5.46 14.32
CA PRO A 50 17.48 6.82 14.74
C PRO A 50 18.48 7.54 13.82
N THR A 51 19.42 6.80 13.24
CA THR A 51 20.42 7.35 12.32
C THR A 51 19.80 7.70 10.98
N GLN A 52 19.00 6.80 10.40
CA GLN A 52 18.28 7.06 9.15
C GLN A 52 17.24 8.17 9.30
N ARG A 53 16.56 8.27 10.45
CA ARG A 53 15.66 9.40 10.72
C ARG A 53 16.40 10.73 10.71
N LYS A 54 17.50 10.82 11.45
CA LYS A 54 18.31 12.05 11.50
C LYS A 54 18.81 12.44 10.10
N LYS A 55 19.24 11.46 9.31
CA LYS A 55 19.65 11.69 7.92
C LYS A 55 18.49 12.19 7.07
N PHE A 56 17.32 11.56 7.15
CA PHE A 56 16.12 11.96 6.41
C PHE A 56 15.67 13.38 6.76
N GLU A 57 15.72 13.75 8.05
CA GLU A 57 15.45 15.12 8.51
C GLU A 57 16.42 16.14 7.90
N GLN A 58 17.70 15.79 7.79
CA GLN A 58 18.73 16.63 7.18
C GLN A 58 18.55 16.77 5.66
N ASP A 59 18.39 15.64 4.96
CA ASP A 59 18.32 15.59 3.50
C ASP A 59 17.08 16.31 2.95
N PHE A 60 15.95 16.23 3.67
CA PHE A 60 14.70 16.86 3.25
C PHE A 60 14.33 18.12 4.03
N ASN A 61 15.20 18.55 4.96
CA ASN A 61 14.97 19.70 5.84
C ASN A 61 13.61 19.65 6.55
N ILE A 62 13.30 18.50 7.16
CA ILE A 62 12.05 18.27 7.90
C ILE A 62 12.32 17.83 9.34
N SER A 63 11.27 17.84 10.17
CA SER A 63 11.29 17.24 11.50
C SER A 63 10.19 16.18 11.59
N PHE A 64 10.52 14.95 11.98
CA PHE A 64 9.55 13.87 12.17
C PHE A 64 8.49 14.22 13.21
N ASN A 65 8.86 15.01 14.23
CA ASN A 65 7.94 15.47 15.27
C ASN A 65 6.83 16.38 14.73
N ASN A 66 7.07 17.02 13.57
CA ASN A 66 6.13 17.92 12.94
C ASN A 66 5.35 17.26 11.80
N ILE A 67 5.63 15.99 11.46
CA ILE A 67 4.89 15.29 10.40
C ILE A 67 3.46 15.04 10.88
N ARG A 68 2.48 15.56 10.15
CA ARG A 68 1.05 15.35 10.40
C ARG A 68 0.48 14.23 9.57
N LYS A 69 0.96 14.09 8.34
CA LYS A 69 0.44 13.11 7.40
C LYS A 69 1.51 12.72 6.40
N LEU A 70 1.51 11.43 6.05
CA LEU A 70 2.25 10.88 4.92
C LEU A 70 1.23 10.39 3.91
N ASN A 71 1.44 10.70 2.64
CA ASN A 71 0.66 10.17 1.55
C ASN A 71 1.57 9.66 0.45
N ILE A 72 1.16 8.59 -0.21
CA ILE A 72 1.95 7.96 -1.28
C ILE A 72 1.08 7.94 -2.53
N LYS A 73 1.52 8.69 -3.54
CA LYS A 73 0.92 8.72 -4.88
C LYS A 73 2.01 8.39 -5.90
N GLU A 74 2.32 9.35 -6.77
CA GLU A 74 3.43 9.24 -7.71
C GLU A 74 4.78 9.58 -7.06
N ASP A 75 4.72 10.18 -5.88
CA ASP A 75 5.82 10.51 -4.97
C ASP A 75 5.38 10.25 -3.51
N VAL A 76 6.30 10.49 -2.57
CA VAL A 76 5.98 10.54 -1.13
C VAL A 76 5.71 11.99 -0.74
N ILE A 77 4.50 12.25 -0.30
CA ILE A 77 4.04 13.57 0.16
C ILE A 77 4.10 13.58 1.68
N VAL A 78 4.90 14.50 2.23
CA VAL A 78 5.08 14.71 3.66
C VAL A 78 4.46 16.04 4.05
N ASP A 79 3.35 15.98 4.77
CA ASP A 79 2.70 17.16 5.34
C ASP A 79 3.32 17.48 6.69
N VAL A 80 4.04 18.59 6.77
CA VAL A 80 4.77 19.05 7.97
C VAL A 80 4.08 20.28 8.54
N ALA A 81 3.78 20.26 9.84
CA ALA A 81 3.30 21.44 10.55
C ALA A 81 4.43 22.47 10.71
N GLN A 82 4.19 23.70 10.26
CA GLN A 82 5.04 24.84 10.61
C GLN A 82 4.58 25.46 11.93
N ASP A 83 3.27 25.70 12.06
CA ASP A 83 2.58 26.22 13.25
C ASP A 83 1.24 25.45 13.46
N GLU A 84 0.45 25.78 14.50
CA GLU A 84 -0.82 25.08 14.81
C GLU A 84 -1.80 25.00 13.64
N ASN A 85 -1.82 26.01 12.75
CA ASN A 85 -2.76 26.13 11.64
C ASN A 85 -2.12 26.13 10.24
N LYS A 86 -0.80 25.92 10.12
CA LYS A 86 -0.10 25.99 8.83
C LYS A 86 0.63 24.69 8.51
N ILE A 87 0.25 24.06 7.40
CA ILE A 87 0.85 22.84 6.88
C ILE A 87 1.66 23.17 5.62
N ASN A 88 2.87 22.64 5.53
CA ASN A 88 3.69 22.64 4.33
C ASN A 88 3.77 21.20 3.78
N SER A 89 3.41 21.01 2.52
CA SER A 89 3.47 19.69 1.86
C SER A 89 4.76 19.58 1.05
N ILE A 90 5.59 18.60 1.38
CA ILE A 90 6.86 18.34 0.72
C ILE A 90 6.71 17.09 -0.15
N HIS A 91 7.06 17.22 -1.43
CA HIS A 91 6.98 16.16 -2.42
C HIS A 91 8.37 15.55 -2.63
N ILE A 92 8.51 14.27 -2.29
CA ILE A 92 9.77 13.53 -2.36
C ILE A 92 9.65 12.43 -3.42
N PRO A 93 10.32 12.58 -4.57
CA PRO A 93 10.36 11.55 -5.60
C PRO A 93 10.97 10.23 -5.08
N PHE A 94 10.44 9.09 -5.52
CA PHE A 94 10.91 7.76 -5.07
C PHE A 94 12.40 7.49 -5.35
N ASN A 95 12.97 8.06 -6.42
CA ASN A 95 14.40 7.91 -6.72
C ASN A 95 15.31 8.57 -5.66
N HIS A 96 14.81 9.55 -4.90
CA HIS A 96 15.52 10.16 -3.76
C HIS A 96 15.38 9.33 -2.47
N LEU A 97 14.53 8.30 -2.48
CA LEU A 97 14.24 7.47 -1.31
C LEU A 97 14.97 6.11 -1.33
N ASN A 98 15.73 5.84 -2.40
CA ASN A 98 16.39 4.55 -2.64
C ASN A 98 17.28 4.08 -1.48
N GLU A 99 17.91 5.00 -0.77
CA GLU A 99 18.79 4.70 0.37
C GLU A 99 18.05 4.44 1.68
N TYR A 100 16.81 4.94 1.81
CA TYR A 100 15.93 4.74 2.96
C TYR A 100 15.07 3.48 2.81
N MET A 101 14.95 2.98 1.58
CA MET A 101 14.19 1.79 1.26
C MET A 101 14.77 0.56 1.97
N ARG A 102 13.89 -0.24 2.58
CA ARG A 102 14.24 -1.56 3.11
C ARG A 102 14.84 -2.43 2.01
N PRO A 103 16.05 -3.00 2.16
CA PRO A 103 16.71 -3.77 1.10
C PRO A 103 15.85 -4.89 0.49
N ALA A 104 15.07 -5.60 1.32
CA ALA A 104 14.16 -6.65 0.87
C ALA A 104 13.08 -6.19 -0.13
N CYS A 105 12.72 -4.90 -0.12
CA CYS A 105 11.76 -4.34 -1.08
C CYS A 105 12.30 -4.31 -2.52
N LYS A 106 13.62 -4.36 -2.71
CA LYS A 106 14.25 -4.49 -4.03
C LYS A 106 13.89 -5.81 -4.71
N ALA A 107 13.67 -6.87 -3.95
CA ALA A 107 13.30 -8.19 -4.47
C ALA A 107 11.78 -8.40 -4.65
N CYS A 108 10.96 -7.44 -4.24
CA CYS A 108 9.50 -7.55 -4.31
C CYS A 108 8.98 -6.99 -5.64
N ASP A 109 8.14 -7.76 -6.34
CA ASP A 109 7.50 -7.41 -7.61
C ASP A 109 6.01 -7.09 -7.51
N ASP A 110 5.34 -7.46 -6.41
CA ASP A 110 3.91 -7.21 -6.26
C ASP A 110 3.62 -5.80 -5.73
N PHE A 111 3.07 -4.93 -6.58
CA PHE A 111 2.65 -3.56 -6.21
C PHE A 111 1.22 -3.52 -5.66
N THR A 112 0.28 -4.16 -6.34
CA THR A 112 -1.17 -3.98 -6.10
C THR A 112 -1.75 -5.00 -5.14
N ASN A 113 -0.92 -5.88 -4.56
CA ASN A 113 -1.33 -6.91 -3.62
C ASN A 113 -2.23 -7.97 -4.27
N VAL A 114 -1.70 -8.65 -5.29
CA VAL A 114 -2.49 -9.55 -6.16
C VAL A 114 -3.12 -10.74 -5.44
N TYR A 115 -2.62 -11.06 -4.24
CA TYR A 115 -3.07 -12.19 -3.43
C TYR A 115 -4.16 -11.85 -2.39
N ALA A 116 -4.54 -10.58 -2.26
CA ALA A 116 -5.61 -10.15 -1.35
C ALA A 116 -7.00 -10.49 -1.89
N ASP A 117 -8.02 -10.50 -1.01
CA ASP A 117 -9.42 -10.57 -1.42
C ASP A 117 -9.91 -9.23 -1.97
N ILE A 118 -9.47 -8.13 -1.33
CA ILE A 118 -9.70 -6.76 -1.78
C ILE A 118 -8.39 -6.00 -1.61
N SER A 119 -7.99 -5.22 -2.61
CA SER A 119 -6.79 -4.37 -2.56
C SER A 119 -7.12 -2.89 -2.63
N PHE A 120 -6.36 -2.06 -1.92
CA PHE A 120 -6.64 -0.63 -1.75
C PHE A 120 -5.36 0.20 -1.89
N GLY A 121 -5.42 1.34 -2.58
CA GLY A 121 -4.31 2.29 -2.62
C GLY A 121 -4.70 3.67 -3.14
N GLY A 122 -3.88 4.68 -2.83
CA GLY A 122 -4.13 6.06 -3.22
C GLY A 122 -3.83 6.37 -4.69
N LEU A 123 -2.99 5.57 -5.35
CA LEU A 123 -2.58 5.80 -6.74
C LEU A 123 -3.78 5.67 -7.70
N GLY A 124 -3.90 6.61 -8.63
CA GLY A 124 -5.02 6.68 -9.59
C GLY A 124 -6.30 7.29 -9.03
N SER A 125 -6.43 7.45 -7.71
CA SER A 125 -7.63 8.05 -7.11
C SER A 125 -7.46 9.56 -6.84
N PRO A 126 -8.55 10.35 -6.98
CA PRO A 126 -8.55 11.76 -6.59
C PRO A 126 -8.38 11.91 -5.08
N GLU A 127 -8.14 13.14 -4.61
CA GLU A 127 -8.03 13.41 -3.18
C GLU A 127 -9.28 12.95 -2.42
N LYS A 128 -9.08 12.37 -1.22
CA LYS A 128 -10.12 11.78 -0.36
C LYS A 128 -10.77 10.50 -0.90
N TYR A 129 -10.33 10.00 -2.06
CA TYR A 129 -10.73 8.70 -2.57
C TYR A 129 -9.59 7.69 -2.44
N THR A 130 -9.92 6.43 -2.67
CA THR A 130 -8.98 5.30 -2.68
C THR A 130 -9.36 4.42 -3.85
N THR A 131 -8.37 4.01 -4.65
CA THR A 131 -8.55 3.00 -5.68
C THR A 131 -8.74 1.65 -5.00
N VAL A 132 -9.78 0.92 -5.40
CA VAL A 132 -10.13 -0.39 -4.83
C VAL A 132 -10.21 -1.45 -5.93
N LEU A 133 -9.58 -2.59 -5.71
CA LEU A 133 -9.63 -3.77 -6.58
C LEU A 133 -10.20 -4.95 -5.80
N ALA A 134 -11.44 -5.34 -6.08
CA ALA A 134 -11.99 -6.61 -5.60
C ALA A 134 -11.43 -7.75 -6.45
N ARG A 135 -10.82 -8.76 -5.83
CA ARG A 135 -10.07 -9.82 -6.55
C ARG A 135 -10.73 -11.18 -6.47
N THR A 136 -11.31 -11.53 -5.33
CA THR A 136 -12.00 -12.80 -5.11
C THR A 136 -13.50 -12.59 -5.05
N GLU A 137 -14.28 -13.65 -5.31
CA GLU A 137 -15.75 -13.62 -5.17
C GLU A 137 -16.18 -13.16 -3.76
N LYS A 138 -15.44 -13.59 -2.73
CA LYS A 138 -15.67 -13.15 -1.34
C LYS A 138 -15.45 -11.64 -1.20
N GLY A 139 -14.36 -11.11 -1.75
CA GLY A 139 -14.05 -9.70 -1.73
C GLY A 139 -15.08 -8.86 -2.49
N GLN A 140 -15.51 -9.30 -3.68
CA GLN A 140 -16.54 -8.66 -4.47
C GLN A 140 -17.87 -8.57 -3.71
N ARG A 141 -18.34 -9.70 -3.16
CA ARG A 141 -19.59 -9.73 -2.40
C ARG A 141 -19.58 -8.78 -1.20
N ILE A 142 -18.45 -8.67 -0.50
CA ILE A 142 -18.31 -7.76 0.65
C ILE A 142 -18.31 -6.30 0.20
N MET A 143 -17.67 -5.98 -0.93
CA MET A 143 -17.71 -4.63 -1.49
C MET A 143 -19.12 -4.22 -1.93
N GLU A 144 -19.86 -5.11 -2.58
CA GLU A 144 -21.26 -4.90 -2.98
C GLU A 144 -22.15 -4.66 -1.75
N GLN A 145 -22.06 -5.53 -0.73
CA GLN A 145 -22.79 -5.37 0.53
C GLN A 145 -22.49 -4.03 1.23
N ALA A 146 -21.23 -3.60 1.22
CA ALA A 146 -20.83 -2.34 1.83
C ALA A 146 -21.34 -1.11 1.06
N LEU A 147 -21.44 -1.19 -0.27
CA LEU A 147 -22.03 -0.17 -1.13
C LEU A 147 -23.56 -0.10 -0.92
N ASP A 148 -24.24 -1.25 -0.94
CA ASP A 148 -25.69 -1.33 -0.77
C ASP A 148 -26.14 -0.85 0.61
N ALA A 149 -25.35 -1.13 1.65
CA ALA A 149 -25.57 -0.65 3.01
C ALA A 149 -25.21 0.84 3.20
N GLY A 150 -24.64 1.51 2.18
CA GLY A 150 -24.25 2.91 2.25
C GLY A 150 -23.04 3.20 3.16
N ILE A 151 -22.29 2.17 3.56
CA ILE A 151 -21.10 2.30 4.42
C ILE A 151 -19.96 2.98 3.66
N ILE A 152 -19.85 2.69 2.36
CA ILE A 152 -18.89 3.30 1.45
C ILE A 152 -19.61 3.93 0.26
N LYS A 153 -18.97 4.90 -0.37
CA LYS A 153 -19.44 5.54 -1.61
C LYS A 153 -18.47 5.22 -2.73
N SER A 154 -19.00 4.94 -3.92
CA SER A 154 -18.21 4.79 -5.12
C SER A 154 -18.25 6.08 -5.96
N LEU A 155 -17.11 6.43 -6.55
CA LEU A 155 -17.06 7.47 -7.57
C LEU A 155 -17.37 6.82 -8.92
N LYS A 156 -18.36 7.36 -9.63
CA LYS A 156 -18.61 6.96 -11.02
C LYS A 156 -17.52 7.55 -11.89
N LEU A 157 -16.80 6.68 -12.59
CA LEU A 157 -15.75 7.03 -13.54
C LEU A 157 -16.19 6.65 -14.94
N ASP A 158 -15.90 7.52 -15.92
CA ASP A 158 -16.04 7.19 -17.33
C ASP A 158 -14.94 6.22 -17.79
N GLN A 159 -15.06 5.69 -19.01
CA GLN A 159 -14.11 4.71 -19.52
C GLN A 159 -12.69 5.30 -19.66
N SER A 160 -12.56 6.54 -20.13
CA SER A 160 -11.26 7.19 -20.30
C SER A 160 -10.55 7.40 -18.96
N GLN A 161 -11.29 7.77 -17.91
CA GLN A 161 -10.78 7.90 -16.56
C GLN A 161 -10.31 6.55 -16.01
N LYS A 162 -11.09 5.47 -16.23
CA LYS A 162 -10.69 4.12 -15.83
C LYS A 162 -9.44 3.66 -16.54
N ASP A 163 -9.34 3.87 -17.85
CA ASP A 163 -8.18 3.47 -18.66
C ASP A 163 -6.92 4.18 -18.17
N LYS A 164 -6.99 5.50 -17.93
CA LYS A 164 -5.88 6.27 -17.35
C LYS A 164 -5.44 5.75 -15.98
N MET A 165 -6.40 5.37 -15.13
CA MET A 165 -6.08 4.77 -13.82
C MET A 165 -5.40 3.42 -13.97
N ILE A 166 -5.90 2.56 -14.86
CA ILE A 166 -5.33 1.24 -15.13
C ILE A 166 -3.91 1.39 -15.67
N ASP A 167 -3.70 2.29 -16.64
CA ASP A 167 -2.38 2.56 -17.23
C ASP A 167 -1.39 3.02 -16.15
N LEU A 168 -1.79 3.98 -15.32
CA LEU A 168 -0.93 4.48 -14.24
C LEU A 168 -0.56 3.38 -13.25
N ILE A 169 -1.54 2.59 -12.78
CA ILE A 169 -1.30 1.49 -11.83
C ILE A 169 -0.40 0.42 -12.45
N THR A 170 -0.61 0.10 -13.73
CA THR A 170 0.19 -0.85 -14.49
C THR A 170 1.62 -0.37 -14.65
N GLN A 171 1.84 0.92 -14.93
CA GLN A 171 3.17 1.52 -15.01
C GLN A 171 3.93 1.35 -13.68
N TYR A 172 3.30 1.59 -12.53
CA TYR A 172 3.95 1.41 -11.23
C TYR A 172 4.21 -0.06 -10.89
N ALA A 173 3.30 -0.96 -11.27
CA ALA A 173 3.54 -2.40 -11.16
C ALA A 173 4.76 -2.84 -12.00
N ASN A 174 4.85 -2.38 -13.25
CA ASN A 174 5.97 -2.69 -14.15
C ASN A 174 7.30 -2.11 -13.65
N LYS A 175 7.31 -0.86 -13.15
CA LYS A 175 8.51 -0.26 -12.54
C LYS A 175 9.03 -1.12 -11.37
N LYS A 176 8.13 -1.67 -10.56
CA LYS A 176 8.48 -2.54 -9.44
C LYS A 176 9.06 -3.89 -9.90
N GLN A 177 8.51 -4.47 -10.96
CA GLN A 177 9.06 -5.68 -11.60
C GLN A 177 10.47 -5.45 -12.16
N ILE A 178 10.66 -4.37 -12.94
CA ILE A 178 11.98 -3.99 -13.49
C ILE A 178 13.01 -3.78 -12.38
N ARG A 179 12.62 -3.11 -11.28
CA ARG A 179 13.51 -2.93 -10.11
C ARG A 179 13.97 -4.28 -9.53
N LYS A 180 13.08 -5.27 -9.47
CA LYS A 180 13.43 -6.63 -9.01
C LYS A 180 14.41 -7.30 -9.98
N GLU A 181 14.15 -7.24 -11.28
CA GLU A 181 15.04 -7.83 -12.30
C GLU A 181 16.45 -7.26 -12.23
N GLN A 182 16.56 -5.93 -12.08
CA GLN A 182 17.83 -5.24 -11.91
C GLN A 182 18.56 -5.66 -10.64
N PHE A 183 17.84 -5.84 -9.53
CA PHE A 183 18.42 -6.28 -8.26
C PHE A 183 18.88 -7.74 -8.27
N ILE A 184 18.19 -8.63 -9.00
CA ILE A 184 18.59 -10.04 -9.12
C ILE A 184 19.79 -10.20 -10.06
N SER A 185 19.92 -9.32 -11.04
CA SER A 185 21.01 -9.38 -12.05
C SER A 185 22.31 -8.72 -11.58
N SER A 186 22.30 -8.01 -10.44
CA SER A 186 23.46 -7.34 -9.82
C SER A 186 24.13 -8.20 -8.78
#